data_AF-A0A820GA05-F1
#
_entry.id   AF-A0A820GA05-F1
#
_cell.length_a   1.000
_cell.length_b   1.000
_cell.length_c   1.000
_cell.angle_alpha   90.00
_cell.angle_beta   90.00
_cell.angle_gamma   90.00
#
_symmetry.space_group_name_H-M   'P 1'
#
loop_
_entity.id
_entity.type
_entity.pdbx_description
1 polymer ?
#
loop_
_entity_poly.entity_id
_entity_poly.type
_entity_poly.pdbx_seq_one_letter_code
_entity_poly.pdbx_strand_id
1 'polypeptide(L)'
;ATKCSLNQICAANSDCANGNCDTTLKKCVAPSCTDGNKNQNEGDVDCGGSCSTKCGLSQSCSANTDCANAPSCADGNKNEGEGDIDCGGPCSTKCGLTQTCSTNADCANGNCHTTQKTCQ
;
A
#
# COMPACT_ATOMS: atom_id res chain seq x y z
N ALA A 1 22.98 -23.39 -4.17
CA ALA A 1 23.92 -22.29 -4.45
C ALA A 1 24.01 -21.43 -3.20
N THR A 2 25.21 -21.24 -2.65
CA THR A 2 25.42 -20.38 -1.48
C THR A 2 25.39 -18.93 -1.94
N LYS A 3 24.44 -18.13 -1.44
CA LYS A 3 24.39 -16.71 -1.76
C LYS A 3 25.60 -15.98 -1.16
N CYS A 4 26.13 -15.02 -1.89
CA CYS A 4 27.28 -14.18 -1.56
C CYS A 4 26.97 -13.22 -0.39
N SER A 5 27.91 -13.09 0.53
CA SER A 5 27.86 -12.13 1.65
C SER A 5 28.23 -10.72 1.20
N LEU A 6 28.08 -9.72 2.08
CA LEU A 6 28.48 -8.34 1.81
C LEU A 6 29.93 -8.24 1.29
N ASN A 7 30.17 -7.33 0.34
CA ASN A 7 31.44 -7.09 -0.36
C ASN A 7 31.97 -8.24 -1.24
N GLN A 8 31.22 -9.34 -1.38
CA GLN A 8 31.57 -10.43 -2.29
C GLN A 8 31.13 -10.12 -3.72
N ILE A 9 31.78 -10.73 -4.69
CA ILE A 9 31.50 -10.52 -6.12
C ILE A 9 30.12 -11.09 -6.46
N CYS A 10 29.34 -10.33 -7.23
CA CYS A 10 28.03 -10.73 -7.75
C CYS A 10 27.89 -10.30 -9.21
N ALA A 11 27.08 -11.05 -9.96
CA ALA A 11 26.68 -10.70 -11.33
C ALA A 11 25.21 -10.25 -11.39
N ALA A 12 24.39 -10.75 -10.46
CA ALA A 12 22.98 -10.39 -10.32
C ALA A 12 22.58 -10.28 -8.84
N ASN A 13 21.49 -9.56 -8.59
CA ASN A 13 20.87 -9.43 -7.25
C ASN A 13 20.62 -10.77 -6.56
N SER A 14 20.23 -11.79 -7.33
CA SER A 14 19.99 -13.15 -6.82
C SER A 14 21.22 -13.82 -6.22
N ASP A 15 22.42 -13.36 -6.61
CA ASP A 15 23.68 -13.89 -6.10
C ASP A 15 23.93 -13.46 -4.67
N CYS A 16 23.39 -12.31 -4.25
CA CYS A 16 23.61 -11.75 -2.93
C CYS A 16 22.60 -12.26 -1.91
N ALA A 17 23.06 -12.56 -0.68
CA ALA A 17 22.21 -13.04 0.40
C ALA A 17 21.09 -12.04 0.73
N ASN A 18 21.38 -10.74 0.58
CA ASN A 18 20.47 -9.62 0.79
C ASN A 18 19.70 -9.17 -0.47
N GLY A 19 19.94 -9.81 -1.62
CA GLY A 19 19.25 -9.44 -2.86
C GLY A 19 19.72 -8.15 -3.53
N ASN A 20 20.81 -7.51 -3.08
CA ASN A 20 21.32 -6.27 -3.68
C ASN A 20 22.75 -6.46 -4.19
N CYS A 21 22.89 -6.48 -5.52
CA CYS A 21 24.16 -6.48 -6.23
C CYS A 21 24.37 -5.12 -6.90
N ASP A 22 25.39 -4.39 -6.46
CA ASP A 22 25.82 -3.17 -7.15
C ASP A 22 26.46 -3.58 -8.48
N THR A 23 25.81 -3.28 -9.59
CA THR A 23 26.28 -3.64 -10.94
C THR A 23 27.51 -2.83 -11.39
N THR A 24 27.77 -1.69 -10.75
CA THR A 24 28.96 -0.85 -10.99
C THR A 24 30.18 -1.42 -10.28
N LEU A 25 30.02 -1.79 -9.00
CA LEU A 25 31.09 -2.38 -8.19
C LEU A 25 31.21 -3.91 -8.37
N LYS A 26 30.20 -4.53 -8.99
CA LYS A 26 30.00 -6.00 -9.08
C LYS A 26 30.10 -6.68 -7.74
N LYS A 27 29.55 -6.05 -6.69
CA LYS A 27 29.64 -6.53 -5.31
C LYS A 27 28.31 -6.45 -4.59
N CYS A 28 28.08 -7.39 -3.68
CA CYS A 28 26.95 -7.34 -2.78
C CYS A 28 27.12 -6.16 -1.81
N VAL A 29 26.23 -5.17 -1.91
CA VAL A 29 26.26 -3.98 -1.05
C VAL A 29 25.09 -4.02 -0.06
N ALA A 30 25.13 -3.14 0.94
CA ALA A 30 24.04 -3.07 1.90
C ALA A 30 22.80 -2.53 1.18
N PRO A 31 21.63 -3.15 1.37
CA PRO A 31 20.39 -2.66 0.79
C PRO A 31 20.06 -1.25 1.28
N SER A 32 19.46 -0.45 0.41
CA SER A 32 19.07 0.94 0.66
C SER A 32 17.83 1.31 -0.12
N CYS A 33 17.08 2.28 0.38
CA CYS A 33 15.84 2.81 -0.23
C CYS A 33 16.03 3.60 -1.54
N THR A 34 17.13 3.39 -2.24
CA THR A 34 17.48 4.04 -3.53
C THR A 34 18.38 3.12 -4.37
N ASP A 35 18.40 1.82 -4.08
CA ASP A 35 19.28 0.86 -4.76
C ASP A 35 18.66 0.23 -6.02
N GLY A 36 17.40 0.58 -6.32
CA GLY A 36 16.69 0.11 -7.51
C GLY A 36 16.07 -1.26 -7.35
N ASN A 37 16.08 -1.86 -6.16
CA ASN A 37 15.62 -3.23 -5.95
C ASN A 37 14.68 -3.33 -4.76
N LYS A 38 13.49 -3.91 -4.97
CA LYS A 38 12.57 -4.25 -3.89
C LYS A 38 13.21 -5.26 -2.94
N ASN A 39 13.71 -4.79 -1.81
CA ASN A 39 14.40 -5.62 -0.84
C ASN A 39 14.07 -5.20 0.62
N GLN A 40 14.60 -5.95 1.58
CA GLN A 40 14.31 -5.75 3.01
C GLN A 40 12.80 -5.66 3.31
N ASN A 41 12.35 -4.54 3.88
CA ASN A 41 10.97 -4.27 4.27
C ASN A 41 10.28 -3.27 3.33
N GLU A 42 10.81 -3.04 2.13
CA GLU A 42 10.19 -2.15 1.16
C GLU A 42 8.83 -2.65 0.67
N GLY A 43 7.88 -1.72 0.52
CA GLY A 43 6.56 -1.99 -0.05
C GLY A 43 6.65 -2.24 -1.57
N ASP A 44 7.42 -1.39 -2.26
CA ASP A 44 7.81 -1.53 -3.67
C ASP A 44 9.27 -1.11 -3.83
N VAL A 45 9.83 -1.22 -5.04
CA VAL A 45 11.20 -0.79 -5.35
C VAL A 45 11.48 0.60 -4.77
N ASP A 46 12.41 0.68 -3.81
CA ASP A 46 12.89 1.91 -3.18
C ASP A 46 11.81 2.74 -2.42
N CYS A 47 10.69 2.13 -2.00
CA CYS A 47 9.65 2.84 -1.27
C CYS A 47 8.91 1.96 -0.25
N GLY A 48 8.33 2.60 0.76
CA GLY A 48 7.50 1.97 1.78
C GLY A 48 8.28 1.22 2.88
N GLY A 49 7.54 0.73 3.88
CA GLY A 49 8.05 0.07 5.08
C GLY A 49 9.12 0.86 5.82
N SER A 50 10.38 0.43 5.72
CA SER A 50 11.51 1.12 6.36
C SER A 50 11.95 2.40 5.65
N CYS A 51 11.48 2.63 4.42
CA CYS A 51 11.85 3.78 3.63
C CYS A 51 11.00 5.00 3.97
N SER A 52 11.65 6.17 4.08
CA SER A 52 10.95 7.44 4.29
C SER A 52 10.11 7.86 3.08
N THR A 53 10.48 7.37 1.89
CA THR A 53 9.73 7.57 0.66
C THR A 53 8.51 6.66 0.65
N LYS A 54 7.32 7.26 0.53
CA LYS A 54 6.07 6.53 0.35
C LYS A 54 5.91 6.07 -1.09
N CYS A 55 5.34 4.89 -1.30
CA CYS A 55 5.04 4.34 -2.61
C CYS A 55 3.90 5.11 -3.29
N GLY A 56 4.14 5.53 -4.53
CA GLY A 56 3.20 6.30 -5.35
C GLY A 56 2.03 5.47 -5.89
N LEU A 57 1.19 6.12 -6.71
CA LEU A 57 0.12 5.43 -7.45
C LEU A 57 0.70 4.33 -8.34
N SER A 58 0.03 3.18 -8.38
CA SER A 58 0.47 1.98 -9.12
C SER A 58 1.70 1.25 -8.55
N GLN A 59 2.22 1.68 -7.40
CA GLN A 59 3.21 0.91 -6.63
C GLN A 59 2.51 0.12 -5.52
N SER A 60 3.03 -1.05 -5.20
CA SER A 60 2.52 -1.86 -4.09
C SER A 60 3.01 -1.28 -2.77
N CYS A 61 2.13 -1.07 -1.81
CA CYS A 61 2.51 -0.72 -0.44
C CYS A 61 2.15 -1.88 0.49
N SER A 62 3.03 -2.18 1.45
CA SER A 62 2.80 -3.25 2.43
C SER A 62 1.86 -2.83 3.56
N ALA A 63 1.78 -1.52 3.84
CA ALA A 63 0.81 -0.93 4.75
C ALA A 63 0.29 0.41 4.21
N ASN A 64 -0.91 0.84 4.61
CA ASN A 64 -1.47 2.14 4.19
C ASN A 64 -0.54 3.32 4.54
N THR A 65 0.22 3.24 5.64
CA THR A 65 1.22 4.26 6.00
C THR A 65 2.32 4.45 4.97
N ASP A 66 2.58 3.39 4.19
CA ASP A 66 3.63 3.31 3.20
C ASP A 66 3.18 3.82 1.84
N CYS A 67 1.86 3.97 1.62
CA CYS A 67 1.30 4.50 0.39
C CYS A 67 1.24 6.03 0.47
N ALA A 68 1.72 6.72 -0.57
CA ALA A 68 1.57 8.16 -0.69
C ALA A 68 0.10 8.56 -0.87
N ASN A 69 -0.66 7.72 -1.54
CA ASN A 69 -2.10 7.86 -1.78
C ASN A 69 -2.82 6.73 -1.06
N ALA A 70 -2.62 6.66 0.25
CA ALA A 70 -3.33 5.72 1.09
C ALA A 70 -4.84 5.96 0.97
N PRO A 71 -5.64 4.91 0.81
CA PRO A 71 -7.08 4.99 0.91
C PRO A 71 -7.53 5.79 2.15
N SER A 72 -8.46 6.71 1.97
CA SER A 72 -8.98 7.53 3.07
C SER A 72 -10.42 7.94 2.82
N CYS A 73 -11.16 8.22 3.90
CA CYS A 73 -12.54 8.71 3.90
C CYS A 73 -12.73 10.15 3.35
N ALA A 74 -11.85 10.60 2.46
CA ALA A 74 -11.86 11.89 1.80
C ALA A 74 -10.99 11.89 0.53
N ASP A 75 -10.70 10.71 -0.04
CA ASP A 75 -9.84 10.58 -1.23
C ASP A 75 -10.61 10.61 -2.56
N GLY A 76 -11.95 10.66 -2.50
CA GLY A 76 -12.82 10.73 -3.66
C GLY A 76 -13.13 9.39 -4.31
N ASN A 77 -12.72 8.26 -3.71
CA ASN A 77 -12.91 6.92 -4.27
C ASN A 77 -13.52 5.97 -3.25
N LYS A 78 -14.52 5.19 -3.66
CA LYS A 78 -15.10 4.14 -2.82
C LYS A 78 -14.12 2.98 -2.60
N ASN A 79 -13.44 2.93 -1.45
CA ASN A 79 -12.44 1.90 -1.12
C ASN A 79 -12.46 1.48 0.37
N GLU A 80 -11.58 0.56 0.80
CA GLU A 80 -11.36 0.12 2.20
C GLU A 80 -12.61 -0.16 3.08
N GLY A 81 -13.74 -0.56 2.48
CA GLY A 81 -14.96 -0.87 3.22
C GLY A 81 -15.91 0.31 3.43
N GLU A 82 -15.72 1.41 2.72
CA GLU A 82 -16.69 2.49 2.59
C GLU A 82 -18.07 2.01 2.10
N GLY A 83 -19.12 2.62 2.64
CA GLY A 83 -20.51 2.41 2.20
C GLY A 83 -20.73 3.01 0.81
N ASP A 84 -20.28 4.25 0.61
CA ASP A 84 -20.20 4.97 -0.66
C ASP A 84 -18.95 5.86 -0.66
N ILE A 85 -18.65 6.56 -1.76
CA ILE A 85 -17.46 7.43 -1.89
C ILE A 85 -17.28 8.32 -0.64
N ASP A 86 -16.19 8.11 0.09
CA ASP A 86 -15.78 8.88 1.27
C ASP A 86 -16.77 8.83 2.47
N CYS A 87 -17.63 7.81 2.56
CA CYS A 87 -18.61 7.69 3.64
C CYS A 87 -18.97 6.24 4.01
N GLY A 88 -19.48 6.07 5.22
CA GLY A 88 -19.96 4.77 5.72
C GLY A 88 -18.84 3.81 6.11
N GLY A 89 -19.19 2.64 6.63
CA GLY A 89 -18.23 1.63 7.08
C GLY A 89 -17.26 2.17 8.14
N PRO A 90 -15.93 2.13 7.90
CA PRO A 90 -14.92 2.64 8.83
C PRO A 90 -14.91 4.17 8.94
N CYS A 91 -15.58 4.88 8.03
CA CYS A 91 -15.59 6.34 8.02
C CYS A 91 -16.47 6.93 9.11
N SER A 92 -15.98 8.01 9.73
CA SER A 92 -16.77 8.81 10.67
C SER A 92 -17.94 9.51 10.00
N THR A 93 -17.76 9.89 8.73
CA THR A 93 -18.81 10.47 7.89
C THR A 93 -19.80 9.39 7.50
N LYS A 94 -21.08 9.62 7.80
CA LYS A 94 -22.17 8.73 7.39
C LYS A 94 -22.71 9.15 6.03
N CYS A 95 -23.09 8.16 5.24
CA CYS A 95 -23.63 8.35 3.91
C CYS A 95 -25.01 9.01 3.96
N GLY A 96 -25.23 9.96 3.05
CA GLY A 96 -26.48 10.68 2.87
C GLY A 96 -27.55 9.85 2.16
N LEU A 97 -28.75 10.42 1.99
CA LEU A 97 -29.84 9.77 1.27
C LEU A 97 -29.41 9.36 -0.15
N THR A 98 -29.90 8.22 -0.62
CA THR A 98 -29.62 7.61 -1.93
C THR A 98 -28.19 7.11 -2.15
N GLN A 99 -27.25 7.40 -1.25
CA GLN A 99 -25.89 6.86 -1.29
C GLN A 99 -25.88 5.38 -0.96
N THR A 100 -24.88 4.69 -1.48
CA THR A 100 -24.71 3.24 -1.32
C THR A 100 -24.39 2.89 0.13
N CYS A 101 -24.84 1.73 0.59
CA CYS A 101 -24.57 1.24 1.93
C CYS A 101 -24.49 -0.28 1.97
N SER A 102 -23.67 -0.79 2.87
CA SER A 102 -23.54 -2.21 3.18
C SER A 102 -24.34 -2.56 4.44
N THR A 103 -24.39 -1.63 5.40
CA THR A 103 -25.05 -1.77 6.70
C THR A 103 -25.83 -0.52 7.09
N ASN A 104 -26.79 -0.68 8.01
CA ASN A 104 -27.54 0.45 8.58
C ASN A 104 -26.64 1.51 9.22
N ALA A 105 -25.48 1.11 9.76
CA ALA A 105 -24.52 2.02 10.37
C ALA A 105 -23.77 2.89 9.36
N ASP A 106 -23.88 2.60 8.07
CA ASP A 106 -23.25 3.40 7.01
C ASP A 106 -24.04 4.68 6.75
N CYS A 107 -25.35 4.66 7.01
CA CYS A 107 -26.27 5.75 6.67
C CYS A 107 -26.46 6.74 7.83
N ALA A 108 -26.56 8.03 7.51
CA ALA A 108 -26.79 9.09 8.50
C ALA A 108 -28.14 8.94 9.23
N ASN A 109 -29.12 8.33 8.57
CA ASN A 109 -30.45 8.01 9.11
C ASN A 109 -30.53 6.62 9.78
N GLY A 110 -29.44 5.84 9.79
CA GLY A 110 -29.42 4.50 10.36
C GLY A 110 -30.21 3.44 9.57
N ASN A 111 -30.62 3.71 8.34
CA ASN A 111 -31.47 2.82 7.54
C ASN A 111 -30.89 2.58 6.15
N CYS A 112 -30.27 1.41 5.98
CA CYS A 112 -29.78 0.92 4.71
C CYS A 112 -30.80 -0.03 4.09
N HIS A 113 -31.28 0.30 2.89
CA HIS A 113 -32.24 -0.55 2.20
C HIS A 113 -31.61 -1.89 1.83
N THR A 114 -32.23 -3.00 2.25
CA THR A 114 -31.62 -4.33 2.14
C THR A 114 -31.52 -4.83 0.70
N THR A 115 -32.43 -4.39 -0.20
CA THR A 115 -32.43 -4.80 -1.61
C THR A 115 -31.76 -3.79 -2.54
N GLN A 116 -31.96 -2.50 -2.31
CA GLN A 116 -31.36 -1.44 -3.15
C GLN A 116 -29.94 -1.07 -2.73
N LYS A 117 -29.53 -1.47 -1.52
CA LYS A 117 -28.23 -1.13 -0.92
C LYS A 117 -27.97 0.37 -0.91
N THR A 118 -29.01 1.15 -0.61
CA THR A 118 -28.95 2.62 -0.53
C THR A 118 -29.59 3.15 0.75
N CYS A 119 -29.13 4.30 1.23
CA CYS A 119 -29.63 4.97 2.43
C CYS A 119 -30.98 5.68 2.18
N GLN A 120 -31.94 5.51 3.10
CA GLN A 120 -33.32 6.02 2.99
C GLN A 120 -33.88 6.67 4.25
#